data_AF-A0A197JC84-F1
#
_entry.id   AF-A0A197JC84-F1
#
_cell.length_a   1.000
_cell.length_b   1.000
_cell.length_c   1.000
_cell.angle_alpha   90.00
_cell.angle_beta   90.00
_cell.angle_gamma   90.00
#
_symmetry.space_group_name_H-M   'P 1'
#
loop_
_entity.id
_entity.type
_entity.pdbx_description
1 polymer ?
#
loop_
_entity_poly.entity_id
_entity_poly.type
_entity_poly.pdbx_seq_one_letter_code
_entity_poly.pdbx_strand_id
1 'polypeptide(L)'
;MAKNYIVEHMEEGMHDWCTLEYEHMVSVCGADHIYFTALTPKTLEGMPASLRKAHCHTEDILTMGDRIPHEKVCLLDPASPYPLAPEDADTYDFFLFGGILGDDPPRDRTGELRKLGFATRHLGPVQMTTDTAVNVSRRVVEGKTPLDKIQFIDHPEIKLRKKETVTMPFRYIALPPKESTEVEGEESTKKSKKAKKLEPLLPPGMLELLKKDNDTALDLF
;
A
#
# COMPACT_ATOMS: atom_id res chain seq x y z
N MET A 1 8.82 -19.32 -0.38
CA MET A 1 8.02 -19.44 -1.62
C MET A 1 7.28 -18.12 -1.80
N ALA A 2 7.09 -17.66 -3.03
CA ALA A 2 6.33 -16.45 -3.30
C ALA A 2 4.88 -16.61 -2.79
N LYS A 3 4.28 -15.51 -2.34
CA LYS A 3 2.89 -15.47 -1.87
C LYS A 3 2.04 -14.63 -2.80
N ASN A 4 0.74 -14.86 -2.78
CA ASN A 4 -0.20 -14.14 -3.60
C ASN A 4 -0.92 -13.07 -2.78
N TYR A 5 -1.11 -11.89 -3.35
CA TYR A 5 -1.75 -10.77 -2.70
C TYR A 5 -3.01 -10.40 -3.47
N ILE A 6 -4.14 -10.45 -2.79
CA ILE A 6 -5.46 -10.21 -3.36
C ILE A 6 -5.93 -8.85 -2.86
N VAL A 7 -6.19 -7.94 -3.77
CA VAL A 7 -6.80 -6.65 -3.48
C VAL A 7 -8.22 -6.67 -4.02
N GLU A 8 -9.19 -6.67 -3.12
CA GLU A 8 -10.60 -6.52 -3.49
C GLU A 8 -10.86 -5.04 -3.78
N HIS A 9 -11.13 -4.68 -5.03
CA HIS A 9 -11.27 -3.28 -5.41
C HIS A 9 -12.65 -2.73 -4.97
N MET A 10 -12.65 -1.73 -4.10
CA MET A 10 -13.88 -1.19 -3.49
C MET A 10 -14.19 0.27 -3.90
N GLU A 11 -13.73 0.69 -5.09
CA GLU A 11 -13.90 2.05 -5.61
C GLU A 11 -14.68 2.08 -6.93
N GLU A 12 -15.28 3.23 -7.25
CA GLU A 12 -16.01 3.45 -8.51
C GLU A 12 -15.07 3.85 -9.65
N GLY A 13 -14.32 2.88 -10.17
CA GLY A 13 -13.43 3.07 -11.30
C GLY A 13 -11.96 3.20 -10.89
N MET A 14 -11.12 3.49 -11.89
CA MET A 14 -9.68 3.49 -11.71
C MET A 14 -9.14 4.92 -11.59
N HIS A 15 -8.93 5.38 -10.35
CA HIS A 15 -8.35 6.70 -10.06
C HIS A 15 -6.83 6.70 -10.24
N ASP A 16 -6.24 7.89 -10.46
CA ASP A 16 -4.78 8.06 -10.59
C ASP A 16 -4.05 7.54 -9.34
N TRP A 17 -4.57 7.86 -8.15
CA TRP A 17 -4.02 7.36 -6.88
C TRP A 17 -4.00 5.82 -6.81
N CYS A 18 -5.15 5.18 -7.08
CA CYS A 18 -5.25 3.71 -7.10
C CYS A 18 -4.30 3.09 -8.12
N THR A 19 -4.16 3.74 -9.28
CA THR A 19 -3.24 3.29 -10.33
C THR A 19 -1.80 3.24 -9.83
N LEU A 20 -1.32 4.32 -9.23
CA LEU A 20 0.05 4.37 -8.73
C LEU A 20 0.29 3.35 -7.61
N GLU A 21 -0.66 3.18 -6.69
CA GLU A 21 -0.60 2.15 -5.65
C GLU A 21 -0.51 0.74 -6.26
N TYR A 22 -1.37 0.43 -7.22
CA TYR A 22 -1.44 -0.90 -7.83
C TYR A 22 -0.17 -1.19 -8.65
N GLU A 23 0.36 -0.19 -9.35
CA GLU A 23 1.62 -0.33 -10.11
C GLU A 23 2.80 -0.56 -9.17
N HIS A 24 2.80 0.12 -8.02
CA HIS A 24 3.79 -0.12 -6.98
C HIS A 24 3.69 -1.56 -6.44
N MET A 25 2.49 -2.07 -6.12
CA MET A 25 2.30 -3.46 -5.70
C MET A 25 2.83 -4.46 -6.72
N VAL A 26 2.48 -4.27 -8.00
CA VAL A 26 2.95 -5.12 -9.11
C VAL A 26 4.47 -5.07 -9.25
N SER A 27 5.09 -3.90 -9.10
CA SER A 27 6.55 -3.76 -9.16
C SER A 27 7.28 -4.47 -8.01
N VAL A 28 6.64 -4.55 -6.84
CA VAL A 28 7.20 -5.12 -5.61
C VAL A 28 7.03 -6.63 -5.56
N CYS A 29 5.85 -7.13 -5.92
CA CYS A 29 5.46 -8.54 -5.74
C CYS A 29 5.58 -9.34 -7.05
N GLY A 30 5.57 -8.67 -8.20
CA GLY A 30 5.45 -9.30 -9.52
C GLY A 30 3.98 -9.47 -9.92
N ALA A 31 3.70 -9.31 -11.21
CA ALA A 31 2.33 -9.34 -11.75
C ALA A 31 1.62 -10.68 -11.51
N ASP A 32 2.35 -11.80 -11.64
CA ASP A 32 1.83 -13.17 -11.43
C ASP A 32 1.41 -13.45 -9.97
N HIS A 33 1.73 -12.55 -9.03
CA HIS A 33 1.44 -12.68 -7.61
C HIS A 33 0.43 -11.66 -7.10
N ILE A 34 -0.11 -10.81 -7.98
CA ILE A 34 -1.13 -9.82 -7.63
C ILE A 34 -2.46 -10.19 -8.29
N TYR A 35 -3.51 -10.17 -7.47
CA TYR A 35 -4.89 -10.39 -7.88
C TYR A 35 -5.72 -9.16 -7.56
N PHE A 36 -6.25 -8.51 -8.59
CA PHE A 36 -7.25 -7.47 -8.45
C PHE A 36 -8.62 -8.11 -8.69
N THR A 37 -9.46 -8.11 -7.65
CA THR A 37 -10.78 -8.78 -7.66
C THR A 37 -11.89 -7.75 -7.46
N ALA A 38 -13.15 -8.16 -7.67
CA ALA A 38 -14.33 -7.30 -7.61
C ALA A 38 -14.25 -6.07 -8.54
N LEU A 39 -13.51 -6.17 -9.65
CA LEU A 39 -13.39 -5.07 -10.60
C LEU A 39 -14.73 -4.85 -11.32
N THR A 40 -15.27 -3.64 -11.25
CA THR A 40 -16.41 -3.27 -12.10
C THR A 40 -15.98 -3.23 -13.57
N PRO A 41 -16.90 -3.41 -14.53
CA PRO A 41 -16.58 -3.23 -15.96
C PRO A 41 -15.93 -1.87 -16.26
N LYS A 42 -16.37 -0.81 -15.58
CA LYS A 42 -15.81 0.55 -15.68
C LYS A 42 -14.38 0.61 -15.17
N THR A 43 -14.09 -0.02 -14.02
CA THR A 43 -12.72 -0.11 -13.50
C THR A 43 -11.82 -0.87 -14.46
N LEU A 44 -12.29 -2.00 -14.99
CA LEU A 44 -11.52 -2.82 -15.92
C LEU A 44 -11.24 -2.09 -17.23
N GLU A 45 -12.20 -1.33 -17.76
CA GLU A 45 -12.02 -0.48 -18.95
C GLU A 45 -10.92 0.57 -18.70
N GLY A 46 -10.98 1.27 -17.56
CA GLY A 46 -10.00 2.27 -17.16
C GLY A 46 -8.66 1.72 -16.68
N MET A 47 -8.52 0.39 -16.51
CA MET A 47 -7.31 -0.20 -15.97
C MET A 47 -6.14 -0.12 -16.97
N PRO A 48 -5.00 0.49 -16.58
CA PRO A 48 -3.80 0.58 -17.41
C PRO A 48 -3.27 -0.78 -17.90
N ALA A 49 -2.67 -0.78 -19.09
CA ALA A 49 -2.09 -1.99 -19.68
C ALA A 49 -0.95 -2.61 -18.84
N SER A 50 -0.24 -1.79 -18.06
CA SER A 50 0.76 -2.24 -17.08
C SER A 50 0.16 -3.18 -16.03
N LEU A 51 -1.03 -2.86 -15.54
CA LEU A 51 -1.75 -3.59 -14.49
C LEU A 51 -2.51 -4.80 -15.01
N ARG A 52 -2.95 -4.78 -16.27
CA ARG A 52 -3.61 -5.93 -16.91
C ARG A 52 -2.73 -7.18 -17.06
N LYS A 53 -1.44 -7.07 -16.74
CA LYS A 53 -0.51 -8.21 -16.65
C LYS A 53 -0.73 -9.02 -15.37
N ALA A 54 -1.31 -8.41 -14.34
CA ALA A 54 -1.71 -9.10 -13.12
C ALA A 54 -3.01 -9.88 -13.32
N HIS A 55 -3.43 -10.62 -12.30
CA HIS A 55 -4.69 -11.35 -12.33
C HIS A 55 -5.86 -10.38 -12.07
N CYS A 56 -6.55 -9.95 -13.13
CA CYS A 56 -7.68 -9.02 -13.04
C CYS A 56 -9.01 -9.76 -13.20
N HIS A 57 -9.87 -9.70 -12.18
CA HIS A 57 -11.13 -10.43 -12.10
C HIS A 57 -12.28 -9.50 -11.77
N THR A 58 -13.41 -9.71 -12.45
CA THR A 58 -14.68 -9.07 -12.10
C THR A 58 -15.37 -9.81 -10.96
N GLU A 59 -15.05 -11.09 -10.77
CA GLU A 59 -15.48 -11.91 -9.65
C GLU A 59 -14.89 -11.39 -8.33
N ASP A 60 -15.68 -11.46 -7.26
CA ASP A 60 -15.23 -11.21 -5.89
C ASP A 60 -14.47 -12.42 -5.32
N ILE A 61 -13.87 -12.28 -4.13
CA ILE A 61 -13.08 -13.36 -3.56
C ILE A 61 -13.90 -14.62 -3.24
N LEU A 62 -15.18 -14.49 -2.90
CA LEU A 62 -16.05 -15.62 -2.55
C LEU A 62 -16.37 -16.50 -3.76
N THR A 63 -16.56 -15.87 -4.90
CA THR A 63 -16.87 -16.53 -6.17
C THR A 63 -15.63 -17.19 -6.80
N MET A 64 -14.44 -16.93 -6.26
CA MET A 64 -13.18 -17.52 -6.71
C MET A 64 -12.76 -18.80 -5.94
N GLY A 65 -13.63 -19.38 -5.09
CA GLY A 65 -13.29 -20.51 -4.23
C GLY A 65 -12.68 -21.74 -4.94
N ASP A 66 -13.07 -22.01 -6.18
CA ASP A 66 -12.50 -23.12 -6.99
C ASP A 66 -11.02 -22.89 -7.36
N ARG A 67 -10.57 -21.63 -7.37
CA ARG A 67 -9.21 -21.21 -7.74
C ARG A 67 -8.40 -20.79 -6.52
N ILE A 68 -9.07 -20.26 -5.50
CA ILE A 68 -8.47 -19.70 -4.29
C ILE A 68 -9.14 -20.37 -3.08
N PRO A 69 -8.53 -21.43 -2.51
CA PRO A 69 -9.11 -22.14 -1.37
C PRO A 69 -9.25 -21.24 -0.16
N HIS A 70 -10.45 -21.17 0.41
CA HIS A 70 -10.81 -20.26 1.49
C HIS A 70 -9.89 -20.40 2.72
N GLU A 71 -9.55 -21.62 3.10
CA GLU A 71 -8.66 -21.95 4.22
C GLU A 71 -7.19 -21.53 4.01
N LYS A 72 -6.81 -21.19 2.77
CA LYS A 72 -5.48 -20.70 2.40
C LYS A 72 -5.40 -19.18 2.32
N VAL A 73 -6.50 -18.48 2.60
CA VAL A 73 -6.57 -17.02 2.58
C VAL A 73 -6.49 -16.44 4.00
N CYS A 74 -5.60 -15.46 4.18
CA CYS A 74 -5.53 -14.62 5.37
C CYS A 74 -6.02 -13.21 5.01
N LEU A 75 -7.07 -12.73 5.67
CA LEU A 75 -7.55 -11.36 5.56
C LEU A 75 -6.72 -10.43 6.45
N LEU A 76 -6.21 -9.35 5.87
CA LEU A 76 -5.57 -8.28 6.63
C LEU A 76 -6.64 -7.32 7.15
N ASP A 77 -6.83 -7.36 8.46
CA ASP A 77 -7.92 -6.70 9.18
C ASP A 77 -7.35 -5.95 10.39
N PRO A 78 -7.47 -4.61 10.44
CA PRO A 78 -7.06 -3.81 11.61
C PRO A 78 -7.75 -4.23 12.92
N ALA A 79 -8.93 -4.85 12.86
CA ALA A 79 -9.65 -5.33 14.03
C ALA A 79 -9.23 -6.73 14.51
N SER A 80 -8.33 -7.41 13.78
CA SER A 80 -7.82 -8.71 14.22
C SER A 80 -7.05 -8.55 15.54
N PRO A 81 -7.18 -9.49 16.50
CA PRO A 81 -6.40 -9.46 17.73
C PRO A 81 -4.96 -10.02 17.55
N TYR A 82 -4.64 -10.58 16.39
CA TYR A 82 -3.36 -11.24 16.13
C TYR A 82 -2.54 -10.48 15.07
N PRO A 83 -1.27 -10.13 15.35
CA PRO A 83 -0.41 -9.50 14.36
C PRO A 83 -0.02 -10.51 13.29
N LEU A 84 0.13 -10.05 12.04
CA LEU A 84 0.75 -10.85 11.00
C LEU A 84 2.18 -11.22 11.41
N ALA A 85 2.51 -12.50 11.29
CA ALA A 85 3.80 -13.06 11.70
C ALA A 85 4.46 -13.85 10.56
N PRO A 86 5.80 -14.00 10.57
CA PRO A 86 6.50 -14.76 9.53
C PRO A 86 6.02 -16.20 9.34
N GLU A 87 5.53 -16.85 10.40
CA GLU A 87 5.01 -18.22 10.43
C GLU A 87 3.68 -18.36 9.69
N ASP A 88 2.93 -17.27 9.52
CA ASP A 88 1.68 -17.28 8.75
C ASP A 88 1.91 -17.68 7.28
N ALA A 89 3.14 -17.49 6.78
CA ALA A 89 3.55 -17.94 5.44
C ALA A 89 3.58 -19.46 5.28
N ASP A 90 3.57 -20.23 6.37
CA ASP A 90 3.55 -21.69 6.31
C ASP A 90 2.11 -22.22 6.26
N THR A 91 1.14 -21.37 6.63
CA THR A 91 -0.29 -21.71 6.68
C THR A 91 -1.04 -21.21 5.45
N TYR A 92 -0.84 -19.93 5.11
CA TYR A 92 -1.60 -19.21 4.09
C TYR A 92 -0.78 -18.98 2.83
N ASP A 93 -1.43 -19.09 1.67
CA ASP A 93 -0.84 -18.85 0.36
C ASP A 93 -1.31 -17.53 -0.27
N PHE A 94 -2.42 -17.00 0.24
CA PHE A 94 -3.06 -15.79 -0.22
C PHE A 94 -3.28 -14.81 0.93
N PHE A 95 -3.00 -13.54 0.69
CA PHE A 95 -3.20 -12.44 1.63
C PHE A 95 -4.19 -11.45 1.02
N LEU A 96 -5.36 -11.31 1.65
CA LEU A 96 -6.49 -10.53 1.16
C LEU A 96 -6.52 -9.15 1.82
N PHE A 97 -6.70 -8.11 1.02
CA PHE A 97 -6.80 -6.71 1.42
C PHE A 97 -8.08 -6.12 0.84
N GLY A 98 -8.82 -5.37 1.65
CA GLY A 98 -9.82 -4.46 1.11
C GLY A 98 -9.10 -3.30 0.42
N GLY A 99 -9.18 -3.23 -0.91
CA GLY A 99 -8.65 -2.15 -1.73
C GLY A 99 -9.50 -0.90 -1.55
N ILE A 100 -9.16 -0.16 -0.49
CA ILE A 100 -9.88 1.01 -0.02
C ILE A 100 -8.97 2.23 -0.24
N LEU A 101 -9.47 3.28 -0.88
CA LEU A 101 -8.87 4.60 -0.71
C LEU A 101 -8.96 4.93 0.77
N GLY A 102 -7.81 5.12 1.42
CA GLY A 102 -7.75 5.44 2.84
C GLY A 102 -8.57 6.69 3.13
N ASP A 103 -9.79 6.51 3.61
CA ASP A 103 -10.56 7.59 4.22
C ASP A 103 -9.93 7.92 5.57
N ASP A 104 -9.90 9.20 5.93
CA ASP A 104 -9.62 9.65 7.30
C ASP A 104 -10.85 10.44 7.81
N PRO A 105 -11.62 9.91 8.78
CA PRO A 105 -11.40 8.66 9.50
C PRO A 105 -11.68 7.41 8.65
N PRO A 106 -11.01 6.28 8.94
CA PRO A 106 -11.20 5.03 8.22
C PRO A 106 -12.66 4.58 8.22
N ARG A 107 -13.19 4.25 7.03
CA ARG A 107 -14.44 3.50 6.90
C ARG A 107 -14.14 2.01 7.04
N ASP A 108 -14.84 1.28 7.91
CA ASP A 108 -14.67 -0.18 8.11
C ASP A 108 -15.27 -0.97 6.93
N ARG A 109 -14.80 -0.74 5.69
CA ARG A 109 -15.26 -1.49 4.53
C ARG A 109 -14.74 -2.94 4.56
N THR A 110 -13.61 -3.18 5.23
CA THR A 110 -13.12 -4.52 5.59
C THR A 110 -14.12 -5.29 6.47
N GLY A 111 -15.04 -4.61 7.16
CA GLY A 111 -16.10 -5.23 7.94
C GLY A 111 -17.01 -6.17 7.14
N GLU A 112 -17.19 -5.92 5.84
CA GLU A 112 -17.93 -6.86 4.97
C GLU A 112 -17.13 -8.14 4.72
N LEU A 113 -15.81 -8.02 4.47
CA LEU A 113 -14.91 -9.17 4.32
C LEU A 113 -14.76 -9.98 5.61
N ARG A 114 -14.81 -9.32 6.78
CA ARG A 114 -14.72 -9.97 8.09
C ARG A 114 -15.84 -10.99 8.33
N LYS A 115 -17.02 -10.74 7.76
CA LYS A 115 -18.19 -11.63 7.89
C LYS A 115 -18.04 -12.93 7.10
N LEU A 116 -17.02 -13.03 6.24
CA LEU A 116 -16.83 -14.15 5.33
C LEU A 116 -16.10 -15.35 5.97
N GLY A 117 -15.55 -15.17 7.17
CA GLY A 117 -14.97 -16.27 7.94
C GLY A 117 -13.52 -16.62 7.60
N PHE A 118 -12.81 -15.74 6.90
CA PHE A 118 -11.37 -15.86 6.70
C PHE A 118 -10.62 -15.81 8.03
N ALA A 119 -9.45 -16.47 8.09
CA ALA A 119 -8.50 -16.18 9.16
C ALA A 119 -8.03 -14.72 9.02
N THR A 120 -7.84 -14.03 10.15
CA THR A 120 -7.48 -12.60 10.13
C THR A 120 -6.15 -12.33 10.83
N ARG A 121 -5.43 -11.30 10.35
CA ARG A 121 -4.24 -10.73 10.98
C ARG A 121 -4.25 -9.22 10.84
N HIS A 122 -3.67 -8.51 11.82
CA HIS A 122 -3.48 -7.06 11.74
C HIS A 122 -2.04 -6.69 11.33
N LEU A 123 -1.86 -5.51 10.74
CA LEU A 123 -0.55 -4.93 10.39
C LEU A 123 -0.07 -3.85 11.37
N GLY A 124 -0.77 -3.74 12.50
CA GLY A 124 -0.49 -2.78 13.56
C GLY A 124 -1.66 -1.83 13.78
N PRO A 125 -1.56 -0.93 14.76
CA PRO A 125 -2.67 -0.08 15.17
C PRO A 125 -2.90 1.14 14.29
N VAL A 126 -1.93 1.50 13.43
CA VAL A 126 -2.01 2.68 12.55
C VAL A 126 -2.32 2.21 11.14
N GLN A 127 -3.32 2.85 10.51
CA GLN A 127 -3.75 2.55 9.16
C GLN A 127 -2.61 2.76 8.15
N MET A 128 -2.52 1.86 7.18
CA MET A 128 -1.60 1.94 6.05
C MET A 128 -2.41 2.15 4.77
N THR A 129 -1.79 2.78 3.77
CA THR A 129 -2.30 2.69 2.39
C THR A 129 -2.28 1.24 1.92
N THR A 130 -3.10 0.89 0.92
CA THR A 130 -3.21 -0.51 0.47
C THR A 130 -1.86 -1.02 -0.05
N ASP A 131 -1.12 -0.20 -0.81
CA ASP A 131 0.21 -0.58 -1.31
C ASP A 131 1.21 -0.81 -0.17
N THR A 132 1.20 0.05 0.85
CA THR A 132 2.03 -0.11 2.04
C THR A 132 1.69 -1.40 2.76
N ALA A 133 0.40 -1.69 2.96
CA ALA A 133 -0.06 -2.92 3.61
C ALA A 133 0.43 -4.17 2.87
N VAL A 134 0.30 -4.22 1.55
CA VAL A 134 0.84 -5.30 0.71
C VAL A 134 2.35 -5.43 0.88
N ASN A 135 3.07 -4.31 0.83
CA ASN A 135 4.53 -4.28 0.91
C ASN A 135 5.05 -4.69 2.31
N VAL A 136 4.32 -4.35 3.37
CA VAL A 136 4.57 -4.81 4.74
C VAL A 136 4.33 -6.31 4.84
N SER A 137 3.16 -6.79 4.40
CA SER A 137 2.82 -8.21 4.43
C SER A 137 3.89 -9.04 3.74
N ARG A 138 4.35 -8.62 2.56
CA ARG A 138 5.45 -9.29 1.84
C ARG A 138 6.75 -9.36 2.64
N ARG A 139 7.17 -8.26 3.27
CA ARG A 139 8.37 -8.25 4.13
C ARG A 139 8.23 -9.22 5.30
N VAL A 140 7.03 -9.36 5.85
CA VAL A 140 6.77 -10.28 6.96
C VAL A 140 6.80 -11.74 6.49
N VAL A 141 6.00 -12.09 5.48
CA VAL A 141 5.73 -13.49 5.15
C VAL A 141 6.78 -14.10 4.22
N GLU A 142 7.28 -13.33 3.25
CA GLU A 142 8.34 -13.75 2.34
C GLU A 142 9.72 -13.33 2.84
N GLY A 143 9.85 -12.08 3.28
CA GLY A 143 11.10 -11.54 3.81
C GLY A 143 11.42 -12.03 5.24
N LYS A 144 10.50 -12.77 5.86
CA LYS A 144 10.62 -13.33 7.22
C LYS A 144 11.04 -12.29 8.27
N THR A 145 10.66 -11.03 8.05
CA THR A 145 10.96 -9.92 8.97
C THR A 145 9.77 -9.74 9.91
N PRO A 146 9.94 -9.92 11.23
CA PRO A 146 8.83 -9.71 12.16
C PRO A 146 8.27 -8.28 12.03
N LEU A 147 6.95 -8.14 12.17
CA LEU A 147 6.23 -6.88 11.93
C LEU A 147 6.81 -5.71 12.75
N ASP A 148 7.21 -5.98 14.00
CA ASP A 148 7.80 -5.00 14.92
C ASP A 148 9.24 -4.60 14.57
N LYS A 149 9.88 -5.27 13.60
CA LYS A 149 11.23 -4.93 13.10
C LYS A 149 11.21 -4.10 11.83
N ILE A 150 10.05 -3.89 11.21
CA ILE A 150 9.93 -2.99 10.08
C ILE A 150 9.97 -1.55 10.61
N GLN A 151 10.85 -0.73 10.02
CA GLN A 151 10.90 0.69 10.37
C GLN A 151 9.75 1.42 9.68
N PHE A 152 9.01 2.21 10.46
CA PHE A 152 7.84 2.95 10.02
C PHE A 152 8.01 4.45 10.24
N ILE A 153 7.28 5.23 9.44
CA ILE A 153 7.01 6.64 9.68
C ILE A 153 5.50 6.80 9.76
N ASP A 154 5.01 7.29 10.89
CA ASP A 154 3.60 7.56 11.11
C ASP A 154 3.32 9.01 10.77
N HIS A 155 2.25 9.21 10.01
CA HIS A 155 1.74 10.51 9.61
C HIS A 155 2.81 11.46 9.01
N PRO A 156 3.55 11.03 7.96
CA PRO A 156 4.65 11.83 7.45
C PRO A 156 4.16 13.15 6.83
N GLU A 157 4.87 14.23 7.17
CA GLU A 157 4.78 15.50 6.44
C GLU A 157 5.60 15.42 5.15
N ILE A 158 4.90 15.50 4.02
CA ILE A 158 5.49 15.56 2.68
C ILE A 158 5.58 17.02 2.24
N LYS A 159 6.79 17.44 1.89
CA LYS A 159 7.03 18.78 1.35
C LYS A 159 6.71 18.82 -0.15
N LEU A 160 5.67 19.56 -0.51
CA LEU A 160 5.25 19.75 -1.91
C LEU A 160 6.06 20.88 -2.57
N ARG A 161 6.23 22.00 -1.86
CA ARG A 161 7.00 23.19 -2.29
C ARG A 161 7.75 23.84 -1.13
N LYS A 162 8.42 24.99 -1.35
CA LYS A 162 9.22 25.67 -0.31
C LYS A 162 8.46 25.93 1.00
N LYS A 163 7.17 26.28 0.91
CA LYS A 163 6.30 26.67 2.03
C LYS A 163 5.03 25.80 2.16
N GLU A 164 4.90 24.76 1.34
CA GLU A 164 3.69 23.93 1.28
C GLU A 164 4.05 22.50 1.65
N THR A 165 3.29 21.95 2.58
CA THR A 165 3.43 20.61 3.13
C THR A 165 2.06 19.99 3.30
N VAL A 166 1.96 18.70 3.03
CA VAL A 166 0.77 17.90 3.32
C VAL A 166 1.15 16.83 4.35
N THR A 167 0.29 16.60 5.33
CA THR A 167 0.43 15.48 6.27
C THR A 167 -0.36 14.31 5.74
N MET A 168 0.30 13.20 5.47
CA MET A 168 -0.38 11.97 5.06
C MET A 168 -0.95 11.28 6.29
N PRO A 169 -2.24 10.97 6.41
CA PRO A 169 -2.81 10.41 7.64
C PRO A 169 -2.56 8.90 7.81
N PHE A 170 -1.46 8.35 7.28
CA PHE A 170 -1.16 6.92 7.29
C PHE A 170 0.25 6.61 7.81
N ARG A 171 0.46 5.34 8.15
CA ARG A 171 1.77 4.74 8.37
C ARG A 171 2.38 4.31 7.03
N TYR A 172 3.66 4.61 6.85
CA TYR A 172 4.46 4.20 5.70
C TYR A 172 5.73 3.48 6.15
N ILE A 173 6.30 2.66 5.28
CA ILE A 173 7.63 2.08 5.50
C ILE A 173 8.68 3.18 5.42
N ALA A 174 9.57 3.24 6.40
CA ALA A 174 10.66 4.19 6.44
C ALA A 174 11.80 3.73 5.53
N LEU A 175 12.25 4.62 4.65
CA LEU A 175 13.47 4.44 3.87
C LEU A 175 14.63 5.17 4.53
N PRO A 176 15.86 4.62 4.42
CA PRO A 176 17.03 5.39 4.74
C PRO A 176 17.09 6.65 3.85
N PRO A 177 17.68 7.74 4.35
CA PRO A 177 17.79 8.97 3.58
C PRO A 177 18.57 8.71 2.30
N LYS A 178 18.07 9.21 1.15
CA LYS A 178 18.82 9.18 -0.10
C LYS A 178 20.16 9.90 0.10
N GLU A 179 21.26 9.29 -0.32
CA GLU A 179 22.53 10.00 -0.42
C GLU A 179 22.35 11.05 -1.52
N SER A 180 22.32 12.32 -1.12
CA SER A 180 22.42 13.42 -2.06
C SER A 180 23.79 13.33 -2.73
N THR A 181 23.81 13.03 -4.02
CA THR A 181 24.92 13.39 -4.90
C THR A 181 24.95 14.92 -5.01
N GLU A 182 25.43 15.59 -3.96
CA GLU A 182 25.84 16.98 -4.04
C GLU A 182 27.12 16.99 -4.89
N VAL A 183 27.02 17.50 -6.12
CA VAL A 183 28.20 17.91 -6.90
C VAL A 183 28.91 18.97 -6.08
N GLU A 184 30.17 18.73 -5.77
CA GLU A 184 31.05 19.62 -5.02
C GLU A 184 31.08 21.01 -5.69
N GLY A 185 30.55 22.00 -4.97
CA GLY A 185 30.72 23.43 -5.22
C GLY A 185 31.08 24.08 -3.89
N GLU A 186 32.12 24.90 -3.93
CA GLU A 186 33.02 25.25 -2.84
C GLU A 186 32.45 25.95 -1.59
N GLU A 187 33.20 25.72 -0.50
CA GLU A 187 33.46 26.54 0.69
C GLU A 187 32.35 27.03 1.64
N SER A 188 32.35 26.35 2.79
CA SER A 188 32.41 26.91 4.14
C SER A 188 31.21 27.73 4.65
N THR A 189 30.41 27.11 5.52
CA THR A 189 30.06 27.66 6.83
C THR A 189 29.34 26.59 7.64
N LYS A 190 29.58 26.59 8.96
CA LYS A 190 29.14 25.62 9.99
C LYS A 190 27.68 25.15 9.81
N LYS A 191 27.47 24.04 9.08
CA LYS A 191 26.19 23.30 9.10
C LYS A 191 26.17 22.42 10.35
N SER A 192 25.31 22.79 11.30
CA SER A 192 24.73 21.85 12.26
C SER A 192 24.38 20.56 11.52
N LYS A 193 24.90 19.42 11.98
CA LYS A 193 24.56 18.08 11.46
C LYS A 193 23.05 17.87 11.64
N LYS A 194 22.25 18.33 10.67
CA LYS A 194 20.84 18.02 10.59
C LYS A 194 20.76 16.51 10.43
N ALA A 195 20.20 15.82 11.43
CA ALA A 195 19.97 14.38 11.34
C ALA A 195 19.28 14.10 10.00
N LYS A 196 19.87 13.23 9.18
CA LYS A 196 19.27 12.87 7.89
C LYS A 196 17.91 12.21 8.21
N LYS A 197 16.82 12.87 7.82
CA LYS A 197 15.44 12.46 8.13
C LYS A 197 15.10 11.22 7.28
N LEU A 198 14.46 10.22 7.87
CA LEU A 198 13.90 9.09 7.13
C LEU A 198 12.82 9.61 6.17
N GLU A 199 12.68 8.95 5.02
CA GLU A 199 11.68 9.30 4.01
C GLU A 199 10.61 8.19 3.95
N PRO A 200 9.31 8.52 3.75
CA PRO A 200 8.30 7.50 3.54
C PRO A 200 8.48 6.85 2.16
N LEU A 201 8.36 5.53 2.09
CA LEU A 201 8.24 4.81 0.82
C LEU A 201 6.86 5.09 0.21
N LEU A 202 6.81 5.93 -0.82
CA LEU A 202 5.62 6.23 -1.59
C LEU A 202 5.65 5.48 -2.94
N PRO A 203 4.49 5.19 -3.54
CA PRO A 203 4.42 4.77 -4.93
C PRO A 203 5.19 5.75 -5.85
N PRO A 204 5.93 5.25 -6.86
CA PRO A 204 6.49 6.12 -7.90
C PRO A 204 5.39 7.00 -8.52
N GLY A 205 5.66 8.30 -8.70
CA GLY A 205 4.68 9.27 -9.21
C GLY A 205 3.73 9.87 -8.17
N MET A 206 3.68 9.33 -6.94
CA MET A 206 2.73 9.79 -5.92
C MET A 206 3.05 11.21 -5.44
N LEU A 207 4.33 11.55 -5.33
CA LEU A 207 4.75 12.90 -4.94
C LEU A 207 4.34 13.94 -6.00
N GLU A 208 4.43 13.58 -7.27
CA GLU A 208 4.02 14.40 -8.40
C GLU A 208 2.50 14.59 -8.43
N LEU A 209 1.74 13.52 -8.17
CA LEU A 209 0.28 13.58 -8.05
C LEU A 209 -0.15 14.51 -6.92
N LEU A 210 0.44 14.36 -5.72
CA LEU A 210 0.17 15.24 -4.58
C LEU A 210 0.44 16.72 -4.86
N LYS A 211 1.50 17.02 -5.63
CA LYS A 211 1.81 18.40 -6.04
C LYS A 211 0.74 18.94 -7.01
N LYS A 212 0.32 18.14 -7.99
CA LYS A 212 -0.71 18.51 -8.97
C LYS A 212 -2.07 18.77 -8.31
N ASP A 213 -2.47 17.92 -7.36
CA ASP A 213 -3.75 18.07 -6.66
C ASP A 213 -3.77 19.32 -5.78
N ASN A 214 -2.66 19.61 -5.10
CA ASN A 214 -2.51 20.83 -4.33
C ASN A 214 -2.58 22.09 -5.23
N ASP A 215 -2.00 22.05 -6.42
CA ASP A 215 -2.07 23.16 -7.37
C ASP A 215 -3.51 23.40 -7.86
N THR A 216 -4.23 22.32 -8.17
CA THR A 216 -5.63 22.39 -8.60
C THR A 216 -6.54 22.94 -7.50
N ALA A 217 -6.26 22.60 -6.23
CA ALA A 217 -7.01 23.13 -5.09
C ALA A 217 -6.80 24.65 -4.88
N LEU A 218 -5.64 25.19 -5.28
CA LEU A 218 -5.33 26.62 -5.20
C LEU A 218 -5.97 27.42 -6.33
N ASP A 219 -6.12 26.85 -7.53
CA ASP A 219 -6.75 27.50 -8.69
C ASP A 219 -8.28 27.68 -8.55
N LEU A 220 -8.88 27.10 -7.52
CA LEU A 220 -10.31 27.21 -7.19
C LEU A 220 -10.63 28.37 -6.22
N PHE A 221 -9.63 29.18 -5.84
CA PHE A 221 -9.76 30.37 -4.99
C PHE A 221 -9.26 31.64 -5.70
#